data_AF-A0A849YXK9-F1
#
_entry.id   AF-A0A849YXK9-F1
#
_cell.length_a   1.000
_cell.length_b   1.000
_cell.length_c   1.000
_cell.angle_alpha   90.00
_cell.angle_beta   90.00
_cell.angle_gamma   90.00
#
_symmetry.space_group_name_H-M   'P 1'
#
loop_
_entity.id
_entity.type
_entity.pdbx_description
1 polymer ?
#
loop_
_entity_poly.entity_id
_entity_poly.type
_entity_poly.pdbx_seq_one_letter_code
_entity_poly.pdbx_strand_id
1 'polypeptide(L)'
;MSKGAEAPAHAAHALAAFVEPLIRGRRVAVLGPATLALGDSLVDRGARLVHVYDPDPGRAAEALARRAGESRGPVIGELSEDLGVRDGAFDVVIVPDMTILGAAGLEDAASVVERVRRLVSPSGVALLASPNPEAERFLMAPSPGVNDALGYYELYDEISLQFSEVRMFGQAPFVGYSIVDFSEADPEVEVDTSALEEPEAAEWYVAIASERRIDAGAYSIVGLPLAEVSRTAPIEPTTMPYREPAPAREDRERDNLALTEARTRLSVLTTENEKLREQLADATKNERQLSHVSMRVAELERESEDTRGKVAELQASLHRAETRAEQAEGDVLRLRADLETARVDLEAAREEPATPRREALAQNERLEAARVKAELEASLAKIRDLERQIAALEPPTLRSKEEQAQRMAEQKARAEAAESTARSLEDKLSAAVRERDAALAALEEAQRAVAAAAETTDTSHAADIAGLEAQLRERGHEVARLKRELREGERVGKELLLELEDLRAVPPPFSGGDDLRPWTERWCASVGRRRRAPRAVGRGGRASGPCRGRLGRCVLAHLAARA
;
A
#
# COMPACT_ATOMS: atom_id res chain seq x y z
N MET A 1 18.16 -23.37 42.07
CA MET A 1 18.33 -22.57 40.83
C MET A 1 18.27 -21.12 41.25
N SER A 2 19.40 -20.47 41.47
CA SER A 2 19.40 -19.03 41.76
C SER A 2 18.90 -18.32 40.51
N LYS A 3 17.82 -17.55 40.62
CA LYS A 3 17.45 -16.60 39.57
C LYS A 3 18.68 -15.72 39.32
N GLY A 4 19.32 -15.91 38.17
CA GLY A 4 20.40 -15.02 37.73
C GLY A 4 19.88 -13.60 37.75
N ALA A 5 20.75 -12.64 38.07
CA ALA A 5 20.40 -11.22 38.00
C ALA A 5 19.76 -10.95 36.64
N GLU A 6 18.45 -10.67 36.67
CA GLU A 6 17.62 -10.46 35.49
C GLU A 6 18.19 -9.24 34.75
N ALA A 7 18.51 -9.41 33.47
CA ALA A 7 19.05 -8.32 32.67
C ALA A 7 18.07 -7.12 32.66
N PRO A 8 18.56 -5.88 32.67
CA PRO A 8 17.69 -4.72 32.56
C PRO A 8 16.90 -4.78 31.25
N ALA A 9 15.60 -4.47 31.32
CA ALA A 9 14.75 -4.43 30.14
C ALA A 9 15.28 -3.37 29.15
N HIS A 10 15.25 -3.71 27.86
CA HIS A 10 15.74 -2.83 26.81
C HIS A 10 14.81 -2.88 25.60
N ALA A 11 14.66 -1.75 24.90
CA ALA A 11 13.83 -1.60 23.69
C ALA A 11 14.09 -2.65 22.62
N ALA A 12 15.34 -3.12 22.54
CA ALA A 12 15.78 -4.16 21.61
C ALA A 12 15.09 -5.54 21.79
N HIS A 13 14.46 -5.82 22.93
CA HIS A 13 13.68 -7.06 23.10
C HIS A 13 12.47 -7.10 22.17
N ALA A 14 11.86 -5.94 21.88
CA ALA A 14 10.78 -5.85 20.91
C ALA A 14 11.27 -6.21 19.50
N LEU A 15 12.50 -5.81 19.16
CA LEU A 15 13.13 -6.13 17.87
C LEU A 15 13.27 -7.64 17.68
N ALA A 16 13.64 -8.39 18.72
CA ALA A 16 13.78 -9.85 18.63
C ALA A 16 12.50 -10.54 18.16
N ALA A 17 11.34 -10.08 18.63
CA ALA A 17 10.04 -10.60 18.20
C ALA A 17 9.70 -10.15 16.78
N PHE A 18 9.90 -8.86 16.49
CA PHE A 18 9.62 -8.29 15.17
C PHE A 18 10.40 -8.97 14.05
N VAL A 19 11.68 -9.30 14.28
CA VAL A 19 12.53 -9.96 13.27
C VAL A 19 12.48 -11.48 13.27
N GLU A 20 11.60 -12.10 14.07
CA GLU A 20 11.52 -13.56 14.14
C GLU A 20 11.43 -14.26 12.76
N PRO A 21 10.60 -13.78 11.80
CA PRO A 21 10.54 -14.38 10.47
C PRO A 21 11.87 -14.31 9.69
N LEU A 22 12.71 -13.31 9.99
CA LEU A 22 13.99 -13.08 9.31
C LEU A 22 15.13 -13.92 9.91
N ILE A 23 15.07 -14.22 11.21
CA ILE A 23 16.17 -14.91 11.94
C ILE A 23 16.00 -16.43 12.02
N ARG A 24 14.79 -16.96 11.79
CA ARG A 24 14.51 -18.40 11.99
C ARG A 24 15.40 -19.28 11.09
N GLY A 25 16.19 -20.15 11.72
CA GLY A 25 17.15 -21.04 11.06
C GLY A 25 18.39 -20.36 10.49
N ARG A 26 18.59 -19.06 10.76
CA ARG A 26 19.67 -18.23 10.19
C ARG A 26 20.82 -18.01 11.17
N ARG A 27 21.98 -17.61 10.63
CA ARG A 27 23.15 -17.18 11.41
C ARG A 27 23.04 -15.69 11.67
N VAL A 28 23.02 -15.30 12.94
CA VAL A 28 22.79 -13.91 13.36
C VAL A 28 24.04 -13.39 14.07
N ALA A 29 24.46 -12.17 13.77
CA ALA A 29 25.39 -11.41 14.60
C ALA A 29 24.65 -10.24 15.27
N VAL A 30 24.99 -9.97 16.51
CA VAL A 30 24.55 -8.80 17.27
C VAL A 30 25.80 -7.97 17.57
N LEU A 31 25.84 -6.72 17.14
CA LEU A 31 26.92 -5.79 17.46
C LEU A 31 26.41 -4.83 18.54
N GLY A 32 26.71 -5.11 19.80
CA GLY A 32 26.16 -4.37 20.94
C GLY A 32 26.36 -5.10 22.27
N PRO A 33 25.92 -4.50 23.39
CA PRO A 33 26.23 -5.03 24.71
C PRO A 33 25.69 -6.45 24.94
N ALA A 34 26.55 -7.34 25.43
CA ALA A 34 26.19 -8.72 25.76
C ALA A 34 25.23 -8.81 26.95
N THR A 35 25.07 -7.72 27.70
CA THR A 35 24.15 -7.61 28.84
C THR A 35 22.68 -7.45 28.45
N LEU A 36 22.37 -7.18 27.16
CA LEU A 36 21.00 -6.92 26.71
C LEU A 36 20.11 -8.17 26.64
N ALA A 37 20.63 -9.39 26.88
CA ALA A 37 19.91 -10.67 26.71
C ALA A 37 19.25 -10.89 25.32
N LEU A 38 19.50 -9.99 24.35
CA LEU A 38 19.02 -10.10 22.98
C LEU A 38 19.52 -11.38 22.31
N GLY A 39 20.78 -11.75 22.56
CA GLY A 39 21.36 -12.98 22.03
C GLY A 39 20.59 -14.24 22.41
N ASP A 40 20.13 -14.35 23.66
CA ASP A 40 19.29 -15.47 24.12
C ASP A 40 17.92 -15.45 23.45
N SER A 41 17.29 -14.28 23.44
CA SER A 41 15.97 -14.09 22.83
C SER A 41 15.96 -14.51 21.35
N LEU A 42 17.04 -14.25 20.62
CA LEU A 42 17.18 -14.67 19.21
C LEU A 42 17.36 -16.19 19.08
N VAL A 43 18.13 -16.84 19.98
CA VAL A 43 18.27 -18.31 20.02
C VAL A 43 16.93 -18.98 20.31
N ASP A 44 16.18 -18.45 21.28
CA ASP A 44 14.88 -18.99 21.68
C ASP A 44 13.83 -18.86 20.56
N ARG A 45 13.93 -17.81 19.74
CA ARG A 45 13.11 -17.59 18.53
C ARG A 45 13.58 -18.37 17.30
N GLY A 46 14.55 -19.26 17.48
CA GLY A 46 14.94 -20.24 16.47
C GLY A 46 16.07 -19.79 15.55
N ALA A 47 16.86 -18.77 15.90
CA ALA A 47 18.13 -18.53 15.23
C ALA A 47 19.03 -19.77 15.34
N ARG A 48 19.69 -20.14 14.24
CA ARG A 48 20.54 -21.35 14.19
C ARG A 48 21.84 -21.15 14.97
N LEU A 49 22.39 -19.95 14.89
CA LEU A 49 23.65 -19.56 15.50
C LEU A 49 23.59 -18.07 15.77
N VAL A 50 23.93 -17.64 16.98
CA VAL A 50 23.96 -16.22 17.36
C VAL A 50 25.35 -15.89 17.87
N HIS A 51 25.98 -14.86 17.29
CA HIS A 51 27.22 -14.27 17.80
C HIS A 51 26.90 -12.90 18.36
N VAL A 52 27.37 -12.58 19.57
CA VAL A 52 27.23 -11.27 20.18
C VAL A 52 28.61 -10.67 20.36
N TYR A 53 28.86 -9.54 19.71
CA TYR A 53 30.11 -8.80 19.79
C TYR A 53 29.89 -7.56 20.65
N ASP A 54 30.41 -7.56 21.88
CA ASP A 54 30.28 -6.44 22.81
C ASP A 54 31.46 -5.46 22.61
N PRO A 55 31.19 -4.15 22.46
CA PRO A 55 32.25 -3.13 22.39
C PRO A 55 33.11 -3.03 23.65
N ASP A 56 32.63 -3.49 24.81
CA ASP A 56 33.41 -3.50 26.04
C ASP A 56 33.98 -4.90 26.29
N PRO A 57 35.31 -5.08 26.20
CA PRO A 57 35.95 -6.38 26.41
C PRO A 57 35.72 -6.93 27.83
N GLY A 58 35.60 -6.05 28.83
CA GLY A 58 35.34 -6.44 30.21
C GLY A 58 33.96 -7.08 30.35
N ARG A 59 32.93 -6.46 29.76
CA ARG A 59 31.57 -7.02 29.74
C ARG A 59 31.48 -8.29 28.90
N ALA A 60 32.17 -8.34 27.76
CA ALA A 60 32.23 -9.54 26.92
C ALA A 60 32.79 -10.73 27.72
N ALA A 61 33.93 -10.53 28.40
CA ALA A 61 34.59 -11.55 29.21
C ALA A 61 33.72 -11.99 30.40
N GLU A 62 33.06 -11.06 31.07
CA GLU A 62 32.15 -11.37 32.18
C GLU A 62 30.95 -12.19 31.70
N ALA A 63 30.30 -11.76 30.61
CA ALA A 63 29.15 -12.47 30.06
C ALA A 63 29.51 -13.87 29.55
N LEU A 64 30.70 -14.03 28.95
CA LEU A 64 31.24 -15.32 28.57
C LEU A 64 31.50 -16.21 29.79
N ALA A 65 32.09 -15.66 30.86
CA ALA A 65 32.36 -16.39 32.10
C ALA A 65 31.09 -16.85 32.80
N ARG A 66 30.04 -16.01 32.83
CA ARG A 66 28.72 -16.36 33.40
C ARG A 66 28.07 -17.54 32.68
N ARG A 67 28.34 -17.70 31.37
CA ARG A 67 27.84 -18.81 30.55
C ARG A 67 28.72 -20.04 30.53
N ALA A 68 29.89 -20.02 31.15
CA ALA A 68 30.81 -21.15 31.12
C ALA A 68 30.11 -22.42 31.65
N GLY A 69 29.75 -23.34 30.75
CA GLY A 69 29.01 -24.57 31.07
C GLY A 69 27.63 -24.70 30.40
N GLU A 70 27.09 -23.62 29.82
CA GLU A 70 25.87 -23.69 29.02
C GLU A 70 26.19 -24.21 27.62
N SER A 71 25.60 -25.35 27.25
CA SER A 71 25.85 -25.98 25.94
C SER A 71 25.09 -25.32 24.78
N ARG A 72 24.09 -24.48 25.11
CA ARG A 72 23.17 -23.85 24.15
C ARG A 72 23.01 -22.38 24.52
N GLY A 73 23.50 -21.50 23.66
CA GLY A 73 23.43 -20.04 23.83
C GLY A 73 24.21 -19.30 22.74
N PRO A 74 24.13 -17.97 22.70
CA PRO A 74 24.97 -17.14 21.84
C PRO A 74 26.46 -17.31 22.16
N VAL A 75 27.28 -17.25 21.11
CA VAL A 75 28.74 -17.11 21.21
C VAL A 75 29.04 -15.65 21.49
N ILE A 76 29.74 -15.36 22.59
CA ILE A 76 30.09 -13.99 22.99
C ILE A 76 31.54 -13.71 22.64
N GLY A 77 31.78 -12.56 22.00
CA GLY A 77 33.10 -12.06 21.64
C GLY A 77 33.23 -10.56 21.88
N GLU A 78 34.46 -10.06 21.81
CA GLU A 78 34.77 -8.64 21.80
C GLU A 78 34.55 -8.07 20.39
N LEU A 79 34.01 -6.85 20.29
CA LEU A 79 33.88 -6.11 19.04
C LEU A 79 35.20 -5.38 18.71
N SER A 80 36.16 -6.12 18.16
CA SER A 80 37.42 -5.59 17.63
C SER A 80 37.30 -5.13 16.17
N GLU A 81 38.35 -4.52 15.61
CA GLU A 81 38.44 -4.20 14.17
C GLU A 81 38.38 -5.45 13.29
N ASP A 82 39.04 -6.53 13.74
CA ASP A 82 39.00 -7.84 13.11
C ASP A 82 38.27 -8.84 14.02
N LEU A 83 37.03 -9.17 13.65
CA LEU A 83 36.20 -10.13 14.37
C LEU A 83 36.63 -11.59 14.11
N GLY A 84 37.65 -11.82 13.26
CA GLY A 84 38.13 -13.16 12.93
C GLY A 84 37.12 -13.99 12.12
N VAL A 85 36.15 -13.32 11.49
CA VAL A 85 35.14 -13.93 10.63
C VAL A 85 35.30 -13.44 9.20
N ARG A 86 34.99 -14.32 8.24
CA ARG A 86 35.00 -13.95 6.83
C ARG A 86 33.87 -12.97 6.51
N ASP A 87 34.04 -12.21 5.44
CA ASP A 87 32.96 -11.40 4.86
C ASP A 87 31.76 -12.29 4.49
N GLY A 88 30.54 -11.78 4.73
CA GLY A 88 29.28 -12.51 4.54
C GLY A 88 29.10 -13.69 5.50
N ALA A 89 29.76 -13.67 6.67
CA ALA A 89 29.64 -14.72 7.67
C ALA A 89 28.23 -14.88 8.23
N PHE A 90 27.38 -13.84 8.19
CA PHE A 90 26.07 -13.85 8.82
C PHE A 90 24.95 -13.62 7.82
N ASP A 91 23.80 -14.24 8.07
CA ASP A 91 22.60 -14.04 7.26
C ASP A 91 21.80 -12.83 7.78
N VAL A 92 21.90 -12.54 9.09
CA VAL A 92 21.31 -11.34 9.70
C VAL A 92 22.35 -10.68 10.62
N VAL A 93 22.50 -9.36 10.55
CA VAL A 93 23.31 -8.58 11.50
C VAL A 93 22.43 -7.54 12.16
N ILE A 94 22.45 -7.47 13.49
CA ILE A 94 21.61 -6.59 14.29
C ILE A 94 22.50 -5.64 15.09
N VAL A 95 22.28 -4.35 14.92
CA VAL A 95 22.85 -3.28 15.76
C VAL A 95 21.69 -2.68 16.56
N PRO A 96 21.48 -3.11 17.82
CA PRO A 96 20.32 -2.69 18.60
C PRO A 96 20.37 -1.21 19.02
N ASP A 97 21.54 -0.59 18.96
CA ASP A 97 21.74 0.82 19.22
C ASP A 97 23.06 1.30 18.58
N MET A 98 22.95 2.18 17.58
CA MET A 98 24.10 2.77 16.88
C MET A 98 24.97 3.66 17.77
N THR A 99 24.41 4.27 18.82
CA THR A 99 25.14 5.22 19.69
C THR A 99 26.20 4.51 20.54
N ILE A 100 25.94 3.26 20.91
CA ILE A 100 26.85 2.46 21.76
C ILE A 100 28.19 2.21 21.06
N LEU A 101 28.20 2.21 19.73
CA LEU A 101 29.41 2.02 18.95
C LEU A 101 30.26 3.28 18.92
N GLY A 102 29.65 4.46 18.78
CA GLY A 102 30.36 5.75 18.90
C GLY A 102 30.98 5.96 20.29
N ALA A 103 30.27 5.58 21.35
CA ALA A 103 30.77 5.67 22.73
C ALA A 103 31.96 4.74 23.01
N ALA A 104 32.11 3.65 22.25
CA ALA A 104 33.19 2.69 22.39
C ALA A 104 34.50 3.12 21.70
N GLY A 105 34.53 4.32 21.10
CA GLY A 105 35.67 4.81 20.34
C GLY A 105 35.84 4.11 18.98
N LEU A 106 34.84 3.34 18.55
CA LEU A 106 34.73 2.92 17.16
C LEU A 106 34.29 4.15 16.35
N GLU A 107 35.02 4.41 15.26
CA GLU A 107 34.84 5.60 14.44
C GLU A 107 33.41 5.72 13.86
N ASP A 108 33.11 6.91 13.35
CA ASP A 108 31.90 7.39 12.66
C ASP A 108 30.88 6.35 12.19
N ALA A 109 29.59 6.69 12.22
CA ALA A 109 28.48 5.80 11.87
C ALA A 109 28.67 5.10 10.51
N ALA A 110 29.23 5.80 9.53
CA ALA A 110 29.60 5.25 8.22
C ALA A 110 30.48 3.98 8.33
N SER A 111 31.46 3.98 9.23
CA SER A 111 32.39 2.85 9.43
C SER A 111 31.69 1.63 10.03
N VAL A 112 30.70 1.86 10.91
CA VAL A 112 29.85 0.81 11.46
C VAL A 112 29.00 0.19 10.35
N VAL A 113 28.35 1.03 9.53
CA VAL A 113 27.50 0.53 8.42
C VAL A 113 28.34 -0.25 7.41
N GLU A 114 29.54 0.22 7.06
CA GLU A 114 30.47 -0.52 6.18
C GLU A 114 30.84 -1.88 6.78
N ARG A 115 31.13 -1.92 8.08
CA ARG A 115 31.44 -3.17 8.79
C ARG A 115 30.24 -4.12 8.79
N VAL A 116 29.04 -3.62 9.07
CA VAL A 116 27.79 -4.40 8.98
C VAL A 116 27.62 -4.95 7.57
N ARG A 117 27.84 -4.13 6.53
CA ARG A 117 27.74 -4.54 5.13
C ARG A 117 28.70 -5.67 4.77
N ARG A 118 29.93 -5.64 5.29
CA ARG A 118 30.91 -6.73 5.13
C ARG A 118 30.50 -8.02 5.85
N LEU A 119 29.89 -7.93 7.02
CA LEU A 119 29.47 -9.10 7.81
C LEU A 119 28.22 -9.79 7.24
N VAL A 120 27.30 -9.01 6.67
CA VAL A 120 26.05 -9.50 6.07
C VAL A 120 26.32 -10.21 4.75
N SER A 121 25.79 -11.42 4.60
CA SER A 121 25.88 -12.19 3.34
C SER A 121 25.18 -11.46 2.18
N PRO A 122 25.48 -11.76 0.90
CA PRO A 122 24.84 -11.09 -0.24
C PRO A 122 23.31 -11.21 -0.30
N SER A 123 22.72 -12.18 0.41
CA SER A 123 21.26 -12.36 0.54
C SER A 123 20.77 -12.09 1.97
N GLY A 124 21.64 -11.53 2.82
CA GLY A 124 21.36 -11.29 4.21
C GLY A 124 20.71 -9.95 4.46
N VAL A 125 20.39 -9.70 5.73
CA VAL A 125 19.68 -8.52 6.20
C VAL A 125 20.48 -7.84 7.30
N ALA A 126 20.57 -6.51 7.25
CA ALA A 126 21.02 -5.69 8.36
C ALA A 126 19.82 -5.06 9.05
N LEU A 127 19.80 -5.09 10.38
CA LEU A 127 18.89 -4.29 11.20
C LEU A 127 19.73 -3.33 12.03
N LEU A 128 19.50 -2.03 11.87
CA LEU A 128 20.21 -0.99 12.61
C LEU A 128 19.18 -0.09 13.30
N ALA A 129 19.35 0.14 14.60
CA ALA A 129 18.46 0.99 15.38
C ALA A 129 19.22 2.18 15.97
N SER A 130 18.58 3.35 15.94
CA SER A 130 19.07 4.59 16.55
C SER A 130 17.96 5.18 17.43
N PRO A 131 18.25 5.61 18.66
CA PRO A 131 17.24 6.28 19.47
C PRO A 131 16.89 7.63 18.81
N ASN A 132 15.62 8.03 18.88
CA ASN A 132 15.18 9.28 18.29
C ASN A 132 15.66 10.47 19.15
N PRO A 133 16.55 11.35 18.66
CA PRO A 133 17.03 12.48 19.44
C PRO A 133 15.94 13.52 19.73
N GLU A 134 14.83 13.49 18.97
CA GLU A 134 13.68 14.38 19.14
C GLU A 134 12.61 13.82 20.09
N ALA A 135 12.75 12.58 20.56
CA ALA A 135 11.77 11.99 21.47
C ALA A 135 11.88 12.62 22.87
N GLU A 136 10.78 13.22 23.34
CA GLU A 136 10.72 13.84 24.67
C GLU A 136 10.63 12.81 25.80
N ARG A 137 10.13 11.61 25.49
CA ARG A 137 9.83 10.55 26.45
C ARG A 137 10.26 9.22 25.89
N PHE A 138 10.76 8.37 26.78
CA PHE A 138 11.13 6.99 26.48
C PHE A 138 10.48 6.06 27.51
N LEU A 139 9.84 4.99 27.05
CA LEU A 139 9.28 3.94 27.90
C LEU A 139 10.39 3.17 28.63
N MET A 140 11.52 2.98 27.95
CA MET A 140 12.74 2.41 28.52
C MET A 140 13.90 3.36 28.24
N ALA A 141 14.68 3.69 29.27
CA ALA A 141 15.77 4.66 29.16
C ALA A 141 16.72 4.32 28.00
N PRO A 142 17.01 5.27 27.09
CA PRO A 142 17.94 5.04 26.00
C PRO A 142 19.37 4.93 26.54
N SER A 143 20.30 4.46 25.70
CA SER A 143 21.71 4.42 26.06
C SER A 143 22.28 5.82 26.32
N PRO A 144 23.33 5.92 27.16
CA PRO A 144 24.09 7.17 27.29
C PRO A 144 24.69 7.51 25.91
N GLY A 145 24.22 8.61 25.30
CA GLY A 145 24.59 8.98 23.92
C GLY A 145 23.44 9.40 23.03
N VAL A 146 22.20 9.45 23.54
CA VAL A 146 21.02 9.86 22.75
C VAL A 146 21.16 11.22 22.04
N ASN A 147 21.96 12.14 22.57
CA ASN A 147 22.20 13.45 21.95
C ASN A 147 23.07 13.37 20.68
N ASP A 148 23.86 12.30 20.54
CA ASP A 148 24.72 12.03 19.39
C ASP A 148 24.07 10.97 18.47
N ALA A 149 22.81 10.63 18.72
CA ALA A 149 22.07 9.67 17.94
C ALA A 149 21.67 10.24 16.58
N LEU A 150 21.71 9.38 15.57
CA LEU A 150 21.28 9.75 14.23
C LEU A 150 19.76 9.89 14.20
N GLY A 151 19.29 11.01 13.65
CA GLY A 151 17.88 11.21 13.34
C GLY A 151 17.41 10.33 12.18
N TYR A 152 16.12 10.43 11.83
CA TYR A 152 15.50 9.60 10.79
C TYR A 152 16.25 9.69 9.43
N TYR A 153 16.50 10.91 8.94
CA TYR A 153 17.12 11.13 7.63
C TYR A 153 18.60 10.78 7.65
N GLU A 154 19.31 11.12 8.72
CA GLU A 154 20.74 10.82 8.88
C GLU A 154 20.98 9.32 8.90
N LEU A 155 20.17 8.56 9.65
CA LEU A 155 20.25 7.09 9.67
C LEU A 155 19.98 6.49 8.29
N TYR A 156 18.97 7.01 7.58
CA TYR A 156 18.65 6.54 6.22
C TYR A 156 19.79 6.83 5.24
N ASP A 157 20.33 8.05 5.25
CA ASP A 157 21.38 8.49 4.33
C ASP A 157 22.62 7.61 4.52
N GLU A 158 23.09 7.43 5.75
CA GLU A 158 24.26 6.59 6.07
C GLU A 158 24.09 5.14 5.60
N ILE A 159 22.91 4.55 5.80
CA ILE A 159 22.63 3.15 5.43
C ILE A 159 22.46 3.00 3.92
N SER A 160 21.82 3.96 3.26
CA SER A 160 21.54 3.93 1.81
C SER A 160 22.81 4.01 0.95
N LEU A 161 23.92 4.50 1.51
CA LEU A 161 25.23 4.45 0.85
C LEU A 161 25.77 3.02 0.68
N GLN A 162 25.36 2.10 1.55
CA GLN A 162 25.91 0.73 1.61
C GLN A 162 24.91 -0.35 1.15
N PHE A 163 23.61 -0.04 1.13
CA PHE A 163 22.55 -0.99 0.80
C PHE A 163 21.59 -0.42 -0.25
N SER A 164 21.22 -1.24 -1.23
CA SER A 164 20.33 -0.83 -2.32
C SER A 164 18.85 -0.76 -1.93
N GLU A 165 18.43 -1.53 -0.91
CA GLU A 165 17.06 -1.54 -0.39
C GLU A 165 17.07 -1.26 1.11
N VAL A 166 16.48 -0.13 1.52
CA VAL A 166 16.39 0.31 2.92
C VAL A 166 14.93 0.61 3.26
N ARG A 167 14.43 -0.03 4.31
CA ARG A 167 13.09 0.23 4.87
C ARG A 167 13.22 0.78 6.28
N MET A 168 12.62 1.95 6.49
CA MET A 168 12.61 2.64 7.78
C MET A 168 11.34 2.30 8.55
N PHE A 169 11.49 2.09 9.85
CA PHE A 169 10.41 1.84 10.80
C PHE A 169 10.59 2.74 12.03
N GLY A 170 9.48 3.14 12.64
CA GLY A 170 9.46 3.77 13.95
C GLY A 170 9.03 2.75 15.00
N GLN A 171 9.80 2.62 16.08
CA GLN A 171 9.36 1.92 17.28
C GLN A 171 8.86 2.98 18.27
N ALA A 172 7.55 2.97 18.51
CA ALA A 172 6.87 3.83 19.47
C ALA A 172 6.37 3.00 20.66
N PRO A 173 6.25 3.61 21.86
CA PRO A 173 5.64 2.95 23.00
C PRO A 173 4.15 2.76 22.74
N PHE A 174 3.60 1.66 23.24
CA PHE A 174 2.17 1.41 23.20
C PHE A 174 1.69 1.03 24.59
N VAL A 175 0.79 1.85 25.16
CA VAL A 175 0.15 1.58 26.44
C VAL A 175 -1.32 1.28 26.16
N GLY A 176 -1.73 0.04 26.40
CA GLY A 176 -3.09 -0.41 26.18
C GLY A 176 -3.53 -1.42 27.25
N TYR A 177 -4.83 -1.59 27.38
CA TYR A 177 -5.42 -2.67 28.16
C TYR A 177 -5.88 -3.77 27.23
N SER A 178 -5.55 -5.01 27.56
CA SER A 178 -6.09 -6.18 26.87
C SER A 178 -7.26 -6.72 27.68
N ILE A 179 -8.45 -6.77 27.07
CA ILE A 179 -9.65 -7.39 27.62
C ILE A 179 -9.98 -8.56 26.71
N VAL A 180 -9.80 -9.78 27.20
CA VAL A 180 -9.95 -11.01 26.41
C VAL A 180 -11.06 -11.87 27.02
N ASP A 181 -11.96 -12.37 26.17
CA ASP A 181 -12.87 -13.44 26.55
C ASP A 181 -12.09 -14.77 26.56
N PHE A 182 -11.84 -15.32 27.75
CA PHE A 182 -11.12 -16.57 27.92
C PHE A 182 -11.82 -17.80 27.31
N SER A 183 -13.06 -17.66 26.82
CA SER A 183 -13.76 -18.73 26.11
C SER A 183 -13.33 -18.86 24.64
N GLU A 184 -12.68 -17.85 24.07
CA GLU A 184 -12.17 -17.87 22.70
C GLU A 184 -10.68 -18.25 22.68
N ALA A 185 -10.31 -19.20 21.81
CA ALA A 185 -8.96 -19.77 21.80
C ALA A 185 -7.93 -18.91 21.05
N ASP A 186 -8.39 -18.05 20.13
CA ASP A 186 -7.53 -17.20 19.28
C ASP A 186 -8.33 -15.95 18.85
N PRO A 187 -8.55 -14.99 19.77
CA PRO A 187 -9.32 -13.79 19.47
C PRO A 187 -8.58 -12.92 18.45
N GLU A 188 -9.30 -12.41 17.44
CA GLU A 188 -8.75 -11.41 16.53
C GLU A 188 -8.36 -10.14 17.32
N VAL A 189 -7.12 -9.65 17.11
CA VAL A 189 -6.61 -8.47 17.81
C VAL A 189 -6.96 -7.22 17.01
N GLU A 190 -7.96 -6.46 17.47
CA GLU A 190 -8.27 -5.13 16.95
C GLU A 190 -7.62 -4.05 17.84
N VAL A 191 -7.00 -3.06 17.20
CA VAL A 191 -6.30 -1.96 17.88
C VAL A 191 -7.06 -0.68 17.58
N ASP A 192 -7.84 -0.21 18.55
CA ASP A 192 -8.55 1.06 18.44
C ASP A 192 -7.62 2.23 18.81
N THR A 193 -7.19 2.99 17.80
CA THR A 193 -6.40 4.21 17.99
C THR A 193 -7.23 5.49 17.96
N SER A 194 -8.57 5.39 17.95
CA SER A 194 -9.47 6.56 17.84
C SER A 194 -9.40 7.51 19.05
N ALA A 195 -8.92 7.02 20.19
CA ALA A 195 -8.73 7.80 21.40
C ALA A 195 -7.43 8.64 21.40
N LEU A 196 -6.50 8.39 20.47
CA LEU A 196 -5.27 9.16 20.35
C LEU A 196 -5.55 10.42 19.50
N GLU A 197 -5.35 11.60 20.09
CA GLU A 197 -5.48 12.88 19.37
C GLU A 197 -4.39 13.02 18.30
N GLU A 198 -3.20 12.53 18.60
CA GLU A 198 -2.03 12.52 17.73
C GLU A 198 -1.32 11.15 17.82
N PRO A 199 -0.69 10.67 16.72
CA PRO A 199 0.12 9.47 16.77
C PRO A 199 1.33 9.67 17.70
N GLU A 200 1.61 8.68 18.53
CA GLU A 200 2.80 8.69 19.40
C GLU A 200 4.07 8.81 18.56
N ALA A 201 5.00 9.66 19.01
CA ALA A 201 6.30 9.82 18.37
C ALA A 201 7.12 8.53 18.50
N ALA A 202 7.88 8.19 17.46
CA ALA A 202 8.81 7.07 17.53
C ALA A 202 9.91 7.37 18.57
N GLU A 203 10.14 6.45 19.50
CA GLU A 203 11.28 6.51 20.43
C GLU A 203 12.55 6.03 19.76
N TRP A 204 12.45 5.12 18.79
CA TRP A 204 13.58 4.59 18.05
C TRP A 204 13.26 4.55 16.56
N TYR A 205 14.26 4.89 15.76
CA TYR A 205 14.26 4.63 14.32
C TYR A 205 14.97 3.31 14.06
N VAL A 206 14.32 2.44 13.30
CA VAL A 206 14.83 1.11 12.97
C VAL A 206 14.89 0.99 11.45
N ALA A 207 16.07 0.73 10.94
CA ALA A 207 16.30 0.50 9.52
C ALA A 207 16.52 -1.00 9.27
N ILE A 208 15.76 -1.56 8.34
CA ILE A 208 16.00 -2.89 7.77
C ILE A 208 16.59 -2.68 6.38
N ALA A 209 17.82 -3.13 6.17
CA ALA A 209 18.58 -2.92 4.95
C ALA A 209 19.09 -4.22 4.33
N SER A 210 19.10 -4.30 3.00
CA SER A 210 19.71 -5.41 2.26
C SER A 210 19.94 -5.09 0.79
N GLU A 211 20.44 -6.07 0.05
CA GLU A 211 20.64 -5.97 -1.41
C GLU A 211 19.42 -6.43 -2.23
N ARG A 212 18.34 -6.82 -1.56
CA ARG A 212 17.14 -7.38 -2.19
C ARG A 212 15.91 -6.86 -1.49
N ARG A 213 14.76 -6.93 -2.15
CA ARG A 213 13.51 -6.60 -1.47
C ARG A 213 13.21 -7.59 -0.36
N ILE A 214 12.99 -7.07 0.84
CA ILE A 214 12.58 -7.85 2.01
C ILE A 214 11.11 -7.55 2.30
N ASP A 215 10.33 -8.61 2.43
CA ASP A 215 8.99 -8.53 2.97
C ASP A 215 9.04 -8.57 4.50
N ALA A 216 9.34 -7.41 5.10
CA ALA A 216 9.11 -7.16 6.50
C ALA A 216 7.66 -6.66 6.66
N GLY A 217 6.93 -7.23 7.63
CA GLY A 217 5.58 -6.79 7.95
C GLY A 217 5.54 -5.28 8.18
N ALA A 218 4.49 -4.61 7.69
CA ALA A 218 4.39 -3.16 7.77
C ALA A 218 4.19 -2.67 9.22
N TYR A 219 3.63 -3.50 10.09
CA TYR A 219 3.27 -3.16 11.46
C TYR A 219 3.27 -4.40 12.36
N SER A 220 3.67 -4.25 13.62
CA SER A 220 3.65 -5.31 14.63
C SER A 220 3.52 -4.70 16.03
N ILE A 221 2.68 -5.31 16.88
CA ILE A 221 2.61 -4.99 18.32
C ILE A 221 3.30 -6.11 19.07
N VAL A 222 4.30 -5.75 19.87
CA VAL A 222 5.05 -6.71 20.68
C VAL A 222 4.74 -6.49 22.16
N GLY A 223 4.12 -7.49 22.78
CA GLY A 223 3.90 -7.50 24.22
C GLY A 223 5.21 -7.73 24.96
N LEU A 224 5.56 -6.80 25.86
CA LEU A 224 6.68 -6.95 26.81
C LEU A 224 6.14 -7.25 28.21
N PRO A 225 6.80 -8.10 29.01
CA PRO A 225 6.38 -8.34 30.38
C PRO A 225 6.39 -7.06 31.21
N LEU A 226 5.25 -6.67 31.78
CA LEU A 226 5.14 -5.43 32.58
C LEU A 226 6.15 -5.40 33.73
N ALA A 227 6.42 -6.54 34.36
CA ALA A 227 7.37 -6.65 35.46
C ALA A 227 8.83 -6.33 35.04
N GLU A 228 9.17 -6.46 33.76
CA GLU A 228 10.48 -6.07 33.23
C GLU A 228 10.50 -4.56 32.96
N VAL A 229 9.46 -4.03 32.31
CA VAL A 229 9.33 -2.60 31.98
C VAL A 229 9.30 -1.73 33.25
N SER A 230 8.48 -2.09 34.24
CA SER A 230 8.30 -1.33 35.48
C SER A 230 9.53 -1.29 36.40
N ARG A 231 10.51 -2.19 36.22
CA ARG A 231 11.76 -2.16 37.02
C ARG A 231 12.74 -1.12 36.50
N THR A 232 12.74 -0.91 35.19
CA THR A 232 13.62 0.04 34.51
C THR A 232 13.08 1.46 34.47
N ALA A 233 11.75 1.61 34.39
CA ALA A 233 11.09 2.90 34.42
C ALA A 233 10.23 3.00 35.69
N PRO A 234 10.61 3.80 36.72
CA PRO A 234 9.60 4.25 37.67
C PRO A 234 8.51 4.94 36.86
N ILE A 235 7.25 4.61 37.09
CA ILE A 235 6.08 5.07 36.30
C ILE A 235 5.89 6.61 36.42
N GLU A 236 6.77 7.32 37.12
CA GLU A 236 6.89 8.77 37.04
C GLU A 236 7.69 9.15 35.78
N PRO A 237 7.06 9.83 34.79
CA PRO A 237 7.75 10.24 33.57
C PRO A 237 8.95 11.13 33.94
N THR A 238 10.16 10.66 33.61
CA THR A 238 11.38 11.43 33.80
C THR A 238 11.40 12.54 32.76
N THR A 239 10.93 13.72 33.15
CA THR A 239 11.05 14.94 32.34
C THR A 239 12.51 15.33 32.25
N MET A 240 13.08 15.27 31.06
CA MET A 240 14.42 15.79 30.79
C MET A 240 14.46 17.28 31.14
N PRO A 241 15.54 17.79 31.77
CA PRO A 241 15.63 19.19 32.16
C PRO A 241 15.59 20.07 30.92
N TYR A 242 14.48 20.80 30.76
CA TYR A 242 14.28 21.79 29.71
C TYR A 242 15.41 22.81 29.73
N ARG A 243 16.21 22.87 28.65
CA ARG A 243 17.30 23.83 28.49
C ARG A 243 16.72 25.18 28.07
N GLU A 244 16.65 26.13 28.99
CA GLU A 244 16.25 27.50 28.67
C GLU A 244 17.24 28.15 27.67
N PRO A 245 16.78 28.63 26.51
CA PRO A 245 17.62 29.41 25.61
C PRO A 245 17.86 30.82 26.20
N ALA A 246 19.14 31.23 26.26
CA ALA A 246 19.55 32.51 26.82
C ALA A 246 19.03 33.70 25.99
N PRO A 247 18.51 34.78 26.61
CA PRO A 247 17.87 35.87 25.86
C PRO A 247 18.85 36.98 25.47
N ALA A 248 19.18 37.08 24.18
CA ALA A 248 19.72 38.32 23.59
C ALA A 248 18.56 39.17 23.02
N ARG A 249 18.51 40.46 23.39
CA ARG A 249 17.37 41.34 23.07
C ARG A 249 17.26 41.75 21.60
N GLU A 250 18.34 41.68 20.83
CA GLU A 250 18.32 41.94 19.38
C GLU A 250 17.85 40.71 18.58
N ASP A 251 17.97 39.51 19.14
CA ASP A 251 17.42 38.29 18.54
C ASP A 251 15.89 38.27 18.64
N ARG A 252 15.29 38.89 19.66
CA ARG A 252 13.81 38.91 19.80
C ARG A 252 13.07 39.54 18.62
N GLU A 253 13.61 40.56 17.96
CA GLU A 253 12.96 41.14 16.79
C GLU A 253 13.11 40.25 15.56
N ARG A 254 14.27 39.57 15.41
CA ARG A 254 14.49 38.56 14.37
C ARG A 254 13.64 37.32 14.60
N ASP A 255 13.55 36.87 15.84
CA ASP A 255 12.71 35.76 16.29
C ASP A 255 11.24 36.09 16.13
N ASN A 256 10.81 37.33 16.38
CA ASN A 256 9.44 37.75 16.13
C ASN A 256 9.12 37.76 14.63
N LEU A 257 10.05 38.21 13.78
CA LEU A 257 9.88 38.16 12.32
C LEU A 257 9.83 36.69 11.84
N ALA A 258 10.78 35.87 12.27
CA ALA A 258 10.84 34.45 11.97
C ALA A 258 9.61 33.70 12.48
N LEU A 259 9.08 34.07 13.65
CA LEU A 259 7.85 33.50 14.20
C LEU A 259 6.63 33.94 13.39
N THR A 260 6.58 35.18 12.89
CA THR A 260 5.50 35.60 11.99
C THR A 260 5.57 34.89 10.63
N GLU A 261 6.75 34.71 10.06
CA GLU A 261 6.95 33.95 8.82
C GLU A 261 6.64 32.46 9.01
N ALA A 262 7.04 31.87 10.13
CA ALA A 262 6.70 30.50 10.49
C ALA A 262 5.18 30.34 10.67
N ARG A 263 4.51 31.30 11.31
CA ARG A 263 3.05 31.30 11.45
C ARG A 263 2.32 31.43 10.11
N THR A 264 2.79 32.29 9.20
CA THR A 264 2.18 32.40 7.86
C THR A 264 2.43 31.14 7.04
N ARG A 265 3.62 30.54 7.12
CA ARG A 265 3.94 29.28 6.45
C ARG A 265 3.11 28.12 7.02
N LEU A 266 2.95 28.03 8.33
CA LEU A 266 2.07 27.05 8.97
C LEU A 266 0.62 27.25 8.53
N SER A 267 0.12 28.48 8.44
CA SER A 267 -1.22 28.76 7.93
C SER A 267 -1.42 28.24 6.51
N VAL A 268 -0.48 28.53 5.60
CA VAL A 268 -0.52 28.00 4.22
C VAL A 268 -0.50 26.47 4.21
N LEU A 269 0.43 25.85 4.94
CA LEU A 269 0.53 24.39 5.03
C LEU A 269 -0.72 23.74 5.65
N THR A 270 -1.38 24.40 6.60
CA THR A 270 -2.65 23.90 7.17
C THR A 270 -3.76 23.94 6.13
N THR A 271 -3.87 25.01 5.33
CA THR A 271 -4.86 25.09 4.24
C THR A 271 -4.58 24.09 3.12
N GLU A 272 -3.32 23.83 2.81
CA GLU A 272 -2.93 22.80 1.83
C GLU A 272 -3.23 21.39 2.36
N ASN A 273 -2.94 21.11 3.63
CA ASN A 273 -3.29 19.83 4.26
C ASN A 273 -4.81 19.62 4.31
N GLU A 274 -5.60 20.65 4.59
CA GLU A 274 -7.05 20.58 4.57
C GLU A 274 -7.57 20.27 3.15
N LYS A 275 -7.01 20.92 2.13
CA LYS A 275 -7.33 20.64 0.73
C LYS A 275 -6.94 19.20 0.31
N LEU A 276 -5.78 18.71 0.74
CA LEU A 276 -5.35 17.33 0.47
C LEU A 276 -6.25 16.31 1.17
N ARG A 277 -6.71 16.61 2.39
CA ARG A 277 -7.68 15.77 3.12
C ARG A 277 -9.04 15.74 2.42
N GLU A 278 -9.52 16.86 1.90
CA GLU A 278 -10.74 16.92 1.09
C GLU A 278 -10.60 16.08 -0.19
N GLN A 279 -9.47 16.21 -0.90
CA GLN A 279 -9.18 15.41 -2.08
C GLN A 279 -9.11 13.90 -1.78
N LEU A 280 -8.53 13.51 -0.63
CA LEU A 280 -8.49 12.12 -0.20
C LEU A 280 -9.89 11.60 0.17
N ALA A 281 -10.72 12.41 0.81
CA ALA A 281 -12.12 12.07 1.12
C ALA A 281 -12.94 11.86 -0.16
N ASP A 282 -12.75 12.71 -1.17
CA ASP A 282 -13.40 12.55 -2.48
C ASP A 282 -12.88 11.31 -3.22
N ALA A 283 -11.58 11.04 -3.18
CA ALA A 283 -10.99 9.84 -3.80
C ALA A 283 -11.54 8.55 -3.18
N THR A 284 -11.60 8.46 -1.84
CA THR A 284 -12.17 7.30 -1.13
C THR A 284 -13.67 7.14 -1.38
N LYS A 285 -14.42 8.24 -1.53
CA LYS A 285 -15.82 8.20 -1.95
C LYS A 285 -15.97 7.64 -3.37
N ASN A 286 -15.13 8.07 -4.31
CA ASN A 286 -15.12 7.56 -5.67
C ASN A 286 -14.72 6.08 -5.72
N GLU A 287 -13.76 5.65 -4.90
CA GLU A 287 -13.36 4.24 -4.78
C GLU A 287 -14.53 3.37 -4.29
N ARG A 288 -15.29 3.83 -3.28
CA ARG A 288 -16.51 3.14 -2.82
C ARG A 288 -17.57 3.05 -3.93
N GLN A 289 -17.75 4.12 -4.71
CA GLN A 289 -18.67 4.12 -5.84
C GLN A 289 -18.22 3.14 -6.94
N LEU A 290 -16.93 3.10 -7.27
CA LEU A 290 -16.36 2.13 -8.21
C LEU A 290 -16.52 0.69 -7.71
N SER A 291 -16.28 0.43 -6.43
CA SER A 291 -16.51 -0.89 -5.83
C SER A 291 -17.98 -1.32 -5.94
N HIS A 292 -18.92 -0.41 -5.67
CA HIS A 292 -20.35 -0.69 -5.80
C HIS A 292 -20.76 -0.99 -7.25
N VAL A 293 -20.27 -0.20 -8.22
CA VAL A 293 -20.51 -0.44 -9.64
C VAL A 293 -19.88 -1.77 -10.09
N SER A 294 -18.66 -2.08 -9.64
CA SER A 294 -18.00 -3.36 -9.95
C SER A 294 -18.78 -4.57 -9.42
N MET A 295 -19.28 -4.50 -8.17
CA MET A 295 -20.16 -5.54 -7.62
C MET A 295 -21.44 -5.70 -8.45
N ARG A 296 -22.04 -4.59 -8.90
CA ARG A 296 -23.25 -4.62 -9.72
C ARG A 296 -23.00 -5.23 -11.10
N VAL A 297 -21.84 -4.96 -11.70
CA VAL A 297 -21.43 -5.59 -12.97
C VAL A 297 -21.27 -7.11 -12.80
N ALA A 298 -20.58 -7.55 -11.74
CA ALA A 298 -20.41 -8.98 -11.47
C ALA A 298 -21.75 -9.71 -11.20
N GLU A 299 -22.71 -9.04 -10.56
CA GLU A 299 -24.07 -9.57 -10.38
C GLU A 299 -24.80 -9.72 -11.72
N LEU A 300 -24.76 -8.68 -12.58
CA LEU A 300 -25.38 -8.72 -13.90
C LEU A 300 -24.73 -9.76 -14.83
N GLU A 301 -23.42 -9.98 -14.71
CA GLU A 301 -22.72 -11.05 -15.44
C GLU A 301 -23.22 -12.44 -15.04
N ARG A 302 -23.40 -12.70 -13.74
CA ARG A 302 -23.99 -13.97 -13.25
C ARG A 302 -25.43 -14.16 -13.74
N GLU A 303 -26.26 -13.12 -13.69
CA GLU A 303 -27.63 -13.18 -14.23
C GLU A 303 -27.63 -13.47 -15.75
N SER A 304 -26.67 -12.91 -16.49
CA SER A 304 -26.49 -13.17 -17.92
C SER A 304 -26.05 -14.61 -18.21
N GLU A 305 -25.15 -15.17 -17.40
CA GLU A 305 -24.73 -16.57 -17.50
C GLU A 305 -25.88 -17.53 -17.18
N ASP A 306 -26.66 -17.27 -16.13
CA ASP A 306 -27.84 -18.06 -15.75
C ASP A 306 -28.91 -18.05 -16.85
N THR A 307 -29.17 -16.89 -17.45
CA THR A 307 -30.13 -16.77 -18.55
C THR A 307 -29.65 -17.47 -19.81
N ARG A 308 -28.36 -17.38 -20.15
CA ARG A 308 -27.75 -18.17 -21.24
C ARG A 308 -27.85 -19.68 -20.98
N GLY A 309 -27.63 -20.12 -19.74
CA GLY A 309 -27.80 -21.51 -19.33
C GLY A 309 -29.23 -22.00 -19.57
N LYS A 310 -30.24 -21.22 -19.18
CA LYS A 310 -31.65 -21.53 -19.42
C LYS A 310 -32.01 -21.58 -20.90
N VAL A 311 -31.47 -20.65 -21.71
CA VAL A 311 -31.68 -20.67 -23.17
C VAL A 311 -31.08 -21.93 -23.80
N ALA A 312 -29.87 -22.32 -23.41
CA ALA A 312 -29.24 -23.54 -23.89
C ALA A 312 -30.03 -24.80 -23.50
N GLU A 313 -30.56 -24.86 -22.28
CA GLU A 313 -31.41 -25.96 -21.82
C GLU A 313 -32.73 -26.04 -22.60
N LEU A 314 -33.38 -24.90 -22.84
CA LEU A 314 -34.59 -24.82 -23.65
C LEU A 314 -34.33 -25.26 -25.10
N GLN A 315 -33.22 -24.82 -25.71
CA GLN A 315 -32.82 -25.26 -27.05
C GLN A 315 -32.57 -26.78 -27.11
N ALA A 316 -31.89 -27.34 -26.11
CA ALA A 316 -31.68 -28.79 -26.02
C ALA A 316 -33.00 -29.56 -25.79
N SER A 317 -33.98 -28.96 -25.11
CA SER A 317 -35.31 -29.55 -24.94
C SER A 317 -36.12 -29.53 -26.23
N LEU A 318 -36.04 -28.44 -27.01
CA LEU A 318 -36.66 -28.27 -28.32
C LEU A 318 -36.11 -29.30 -29.30
N HIS A 319 -34.79 -29.43 -29.39
CA HIS A 319 -34.14 -30.41 -30.28
C HIS A 319 -34.52 -31.86 -29.92
N ARG A 320 -34.63 -32.16 -28.60
CA ARG A 320 -35.14 -33.46 -28.13
C ARG A 320 -36.62 -33.69 -28.43
N ALA A 321 -37.42 -32.64 -28.59
CA ALA A 321 -38.82 -32.74 -28.98
C ALA A 321 -38.96 -32.93 -30.51
N GLU A 322 -38.16 -32.21 -31.30
CA GLU A 322 -38.09 -32.34 -32.75
C GLU A 322 -37.67 -33.75 -33.18
N THR A 323 -36.57 -34.27 -32.62
CA THR A 323 -36.11 -35.65 -32.89
C THR A 323 -37.16 -36.71 -32.52
N ARG A 324 -37.92 -36.50 -31.43
CA ARG A 324 -39.05 -37.38 -31.07
C ARG A 324 -40.22 -37.26 -32.05
N ALA A 325 -40.50 -36.07 -32.56
CA ALA A 325 -41.53 -35.86 -33.57
C ALA A 325 -41.15 -36.54 -34.90
N GLU A 326 -39.90 -36.40 -35.35
CA GLU A 326 -39.38 -37.07 -36.55
C GLU A 326 -39.44 -38.61 -36.42
N GLN A 327 -39.09 -39.16 -35.25
CA GLN A 327 -39.24 -40.58 -34.98
C GLN A 327 -40.69 -41.05 -35.05
N ALA A 328 -41.61 -40.30 -34.42
CA ALA A 328 -43.03 -40.62 -34.47
C ALA A 328 -43.61 -40.54 -35.90
N GLU A 329 -43.18 -39.57 -36.71
CA GLU A 329 -43.54 -39.49 -38.13
C GLU A 329 -43.03 -40.70 -38.92
N GLY A 330 -41.78 -41.12 -38.67
CA GLY A 330 -41.20 -42.34 -39.25
C GLY A 330 -41.98 -43.59 -38.90
N ASP A 331 -42.37 -43.75 -37.63
CA ASP A 331 -43.19 -44.88 -37.17
C ASP A 331 -44.59 -44.87 -37.80
N VAL A 332 -45.21 -43.70 -37.96
CA VAL A 332 -46.51 -43.57 -38.65
C VAL A 332 -46.40 -43.98 -40.11
N LEU A 333 -45.33 -43.60 -40.81
CA LEU A 333 -45.10 -44.02 -42.20
C LEU A 333 -44.89 -45.54 -42.31
N ARG A 334 -44.11 -46.12 -41.39
CA ARG A 334 -43.88 -47.56 -41.34
C ARG A 334 -45.17 -48.34 -41.08
N LEU A 335 -45.96 -47.94 -40.09
CA LEU A 335 -47.25 -48.56 -39.79
C LEU A 335 -48.25 -48.44 -40.96
N ARG A 336 -48.20 -47.35 -41.73
CA ARG A 336 -49.00 -47.21 -42.97
C ARG A 336 -48.57 -48.21 -44.05
N ALA A 337 -47.27 -48.40 -44.25
CA ALA A 337 -46.74 -49.37 -45.22
C ALA A 337 -47.09 -50.81 -44.82
N ASP A 338 -46.96 -51.13 -43.53
CA ASP A 338 -47.34 -52.44 -42.99
C ASP A 338 -48.85 -52.71 -43.18
N LEU A 339 -49.70 -51.69 -42.97
CA LEU A 339 -51.14 -51.78 -43.22
C LEU A 339 -51.49 -52.01 -44.69
N GLU A 340 -50.81 -51.34 -45.62
CA GLU A 340 -51.03 -51.55 -47.06
C GLU A 340 -50.57 -52.93 -47.51
N THR A 341 -49.44 -53.43 -46.99
CA THR A 341 -48.96 -54.79 -47.28
C THR A 341 -49.96 -55.82 -46.77
N ALA A 342 -50.45 -55.66 -45.54
CA ALA A 342 -51.48 -56.53 -44.97
C ALA A 342 -52.80 -56.50 -45.76
N ARG A 343 -53.15 -55.37 -46.38
CA ARG A 343 -54.33 -55.28 -47.28
C ARG A 343 -54.13 -56.07 -48.56
N VAL A 344 -52.97 -55.92 -49.21
CA VAL A 344 -52.63 -56.65 -50.43
C VAL A 344 -52.60 -58.16 -50.17
N ASP A 345 -52.03 -58.61 -49.06
CA ASP A 345 -52.00 -60.03 -48.68
C ASP A 345 -53.42 -60.59 -48.46
N LEU A 346 -54.32 -59.78 -47.90
CA LEU A 346 -55.71 -60.17 -47.64
C LEU A 346 -56.55 -60.21 -48.93
N GLU A 347 -56.25 -59.35 -49.90
CA GLU A 347 -56.83 -59.39 -51.25
C GLU A 347 -56.29 -60.55 -52.08
N ALA A 348 -54.99 -60.84 -52.02
CA ALA A 348 -54.39 -62.01 -52.68
C ALA A 348 -54.95 -63.33 -52.14
N ALA A 349 -55.19 -63.42 -50.82
CA ALA A 349 -55.85 -64.56 -50.20
C ALA A 349 -57.34 -64.70 -50.58
N ARG A 350 -57.98 -63.65 -51.13
CA ARG A 350 -59.37 -63.67 -51.60
C ARG A 350 -59.54 -64.10 -53.06
N GLU A 351 -58.48 -64.09 -53.88
CA GLU A 351 -58.58 -64.30 -55.33
C GLU A 351 -58.14 -65.68 -55.85
N GLU A 352 -57.73 -66.65 -55.02
CA GLU A 352 -57.41 -68.00 -55.51
C GLU A 352 -58.67 -68.88 -55.75
N PRO A 353 -58.92 -69.35 -56.99
CA PRO A 353 -60.01 -70.28 -57.30
C PRO A 353 -59.57 -71.75 -57.20
N ALA A 354 -60.55 -72.60 -56.97
CA ALA A 354 -60.40 -73.97 -56.48
C ALA A 354 -59.99 -75.04 -57.52
N THR A 355 -59.24 -76.05 -57.01
CA THR A 355 -59.18 -77.52 -57.32
C THR A 355 -58.05 -78.10 -58.20
N PRO A 356 -57.63 -79.38 -58.01
CA PRO A 356 -58.02 -80.39 -56.99
C PRO A 356 -56.82 -80.94 -56.17
N ARG A 357 -56.82 -80.64 -54.86
CA ARG A 357 -55.98 -81.30 -53.82
C ARG A 357 -56.83 -81.63 -52.58
N ARG A 358 -58.11 -81.94 -52.83
CA ARG A 358 -59.23 -81.85 -51.86
C ARG A 358 -59.34 -83.00 -50.85
N GLU A 359 -58.52 -84.04 -50.91
CA GLU A 359 -58.64 -85.17 -49.96
C GLU A 359 -57.54 -85.19 -48.88
N ALA A 360 -56.37 -84.60 -49.12
CA ALA A 360 -55.31 -84.47 -48.11
C ALA A 360 -55.47 -83.19 -47.25
N LEU A 361 -56.08 -82.14 -47.80
CA LEU A 361 -56.38 -80.90 -47.09
C LEU A 361 -57.60 -81.03 -46.17
N ALA A 362 -58.58 -81.90 -46.41
CA ALA A 362 -59.78 -81.98 -45.56
C ALA A 362 -59.52 -82.48 -44.12
N GLN A 363 -58.45 -83.23 -43.87
CA GLN A 363 -58.01 -83.58 -42.51
C GLN A 363 -57.15 -82.48 -41.88
N ASN A 364 -56.30 -81.82 -42.67
CA ASN A 364 -55.45 -80.75 -42.16
C ASN A 364 -56.25 -79.46 -41.94
N GLU A 365 -57.23 -79.16 -42.79
CA GLU A 365 -58.21 -78.08 -42.65
C GLU A 365 -59.18 -78.33 -41.49
N ARG A 366 -59.43 -79.57 -41.05
CA ARG A 366 -60.22 -79.77 -39.81
C ARG A 366 -59.39 -79.46 -38.57
N LEU A 367 -58.08 -79.73 -38.59
CA LEU A 367 -57.17 -79.38 -37.49
C LEU A 367 -56.80 -77.89 -37.52
N GLU A 368 -56.53 -77.33 -38.69
CA GLU A 368 -56.28 -75.91 -38.92
C GLU A 368 -57.55 -75.08 -38.73
N ALA A 369 -58.74 -75.51 -39.19
CA ALA A 369 -59.98 -74.79 -38.87
C ALA A 369 -60.34 -74.92 -37.38
N ALA A 370 -60.04 -76.03 -36.70
CA ALA A 370 -60.20 -76.11 -35.25
C ALA A 370 -59.19 -75.21 -34.51
N ARG A 371 -57.96 -75.12 -35.00
CA ARG A 371 -56.90 -74.30 -34.43
C ARG A 371 -57.11 -72.81 -34.70
N VAL A 372 -57.42 -72.43 -35.93
CA VAL A 372 -57.81 -71.08 -36.34
C VAL A 372 -59.13 -70.68 -35.69
N LYS A 373 -60.10 -71.59 -35.49
CA LYS A 373 -61.31 -71.26 -34.73
C LYS A 373 -61.02 -71.10 -33.24
N ALA A 374 -60.12 -71.89 -32.66
CA ALA A 374 -59.66 -71.70 -31.28
C ALA A 374 -58.81 -70.41 -31.12
N GLU A 375 -57.98 -70.08 -32.10
CA GLU A 375 -57.18 -68.84 -32.15
C GLU A 375 -58.06 -67.63 -32.48
N LEU A 376 -59.14 -67.80 -33.25
CA LEU A 376 -60.14 -66.78 -33.51
C LEU A 376 -61.04 -66.58 -32.29
N GLU A 377 -61.44 -67.64 -31.59
CA GLU A 377 -62.18 -67.53 -30.33
C GLU A 377 -61.30 -66.97 -29.22
N ALA A 378 -60.00 -67.31 -29.18
CA ALA A 378 -59.03 -66.72 -28.25
C ALA A 378 -58.70 -65.27 -28.60
N SER A 379 -58.57 -64.92 -29.87
CA SER A 379 -58.35 -63.53 -30.30
C SER A 379 -59.63 -62.69 -30.19
N LEU A 380 -60.82 -63.26 -30.41
CA LEU A 380 -62.10 -62.59 -30.13
C LEU A 380 -62.37 -62.49 -28.63
N ALA A 381 -61.94 -63.46 -27.82
CA ALA A 381 -61.97 -63.33 -26.37
C ALA A 381 -60.99 -62.25 -25.90
N LYS A 382 -59.80 -62.18 -26.51
CA LYS A 382 -58.78 -61.15 -26.24
C LYS A 382 -59.20 -59.78 -26.76
N ILE A 383 -59.90 -59.71 -27.89
CA ILE A 383 -60.51 -58.49 -28.42
C ILE A 383 -61.66 -58.08 -27.53
N ARG A 384 -62.52 -58.99 -27.05
CA ARG A 384 -63.57 -58.66 -26.08
C ARG A 384 -63.00 -58.26 -24.72
N ASP A 385 -61.88 -58.83 -24.29
CA ASP A 385 -61.18 -58.43 -23.07
C ASP A 385 -60.46 -57.09 -23.26
N LEU A 386 -59.88 -56.83 -24.42
CA LEU A 386 -59.30 -55.54 -24.78
C LEU A 386 -60.39 -54.49 -24.99
N GLU A 387 -61.54 -54.83 -25.55
CA GLU A 387 -62.71 -53.96 -25.69
C GLU A 387 -63.37 -53.72 -24.34
N ARG A 388 -63.37 -54.70 -23.42
CA ARG A 388 -63.73 -54.47 -22.01
C ARG A 388 -62.69 -53.63 -21.30
N GLN A 389 -61.39 -53.79 -21.59
CA GLN A 389 -60.33 -52.95 -21.03
C GLN A 389 -60.34 -51.54 -21.64
N ILE A 390 -60.74 -51.38 -22.89
CA ILE A 390 -60.92 -50.08 -23.60
C ILE A 390 -62.29 -49.46 -23.30
N ALA A 391 -63.29 -50.24 -22.89
CA ALA A 391 -64.55 -49.73 -22.35
C ALA A 391 -64.46 -49.45 -20.84
N ALA A 392 -63.54 -50.11 -20.12
CA ALA A 392 -63.20 -49.84 -18.71
C ALA A 392 -62.15 -48.73 -18.56
N LEU A 393 -61.25 -48.55 -19.55
CA LEU A 393 -60.53 -47.30 -19.76
C LEU A 393 -61.51 -46.36 -20.43
N GLU A 394 -62.24 -45.60 -19.60
CA GLU A 394 -63.25 -44.64 -20.00
C GLU A 394 -63.00 -44.03 -21.40
N PRO A 395 -64.01 -43.94 -22.29
CA PRO A 395 -63.87 -43.10 -23.47
C PRO A 395 -63.38 -41.73 -22.99
N PRO A 396 -62.37 -41.09 -23.62
CA PRO A 396 -61.85 -39.82 -23.14
C PRO A 396 -63.04 -38.89 -22.99
N THR A 397 -63.46 -38.72 -21.74
CA THR A 397 -64.61 -37.89 -21.41
C THR A 397 -64.25 -36.50 -21.92
N LEU A 398 -65.25 -35.66 -22.21
CA LEU A 398 -64.99 -34.26 -22.57
C LEU A 398 -63.98 -33.60 -21.60
N ARG A 399 -63.91 -34.08 -20.35
CA ARG A 399 -62.88 -33.76 -19.35
C ARG A 399 -61.43 -34.06 -19.75
N SER A 400 -61.12 -35.19 -20.41
CA SER A 400 -59.74 -35.52 -20.83
C SER A 400 -59.25 -34.61 -21.97
N LYS A 401 -60.15 -34.25 -22.90
CA LYS A 401 -59.86 -33.27 -23.96
C LYS A 401 -59.79 -31.84 -23.41
N GLU A 402 -60.64 -31.50 -22.43
CA GLU A 402 -60.56 -30.24 -21.69
C GLU A 402 -59.27 -30.14 -20.87
N GLU A 403 -58.81 -31.22 -20.24
CA GLU A 403 -57.53 -31.26 -19.51
C GLU A 403 -56.33 -31.15 -20.44
N GLN A 404 -56.35 -31.79 -21.61
CA GLN A 404 -55.30 -31.58 -22.63
C GLN A 404 -55.33 -30.16 -23.19
N ALA A 405 -56.51 -29.60 -23.45
CA ALA A 405 -56.66 -28.22 -23.90
C ALA A 405 -56.20 -27.22 -22.81
N GLN A 406 -56.49 -27.49 -21.53
CA GLN A 406 -56.00 -26.70 -20.40
C GLN A 406 -54.49 -26.81 -20.27
N ARG A 407 -53.89 -28.00 -20.38
CA ARG A 407 -52.42 -28.15 -20.35
C ARG A 407 -51.74 -27.42 -21.50
N MET A 408 -52.32 -27.46 -22.70
CA MET A 408 -51.80 -26.72 -23.86
C MET A 408 -51.95 -25.20 -23.67
N ALA A 409 -53.09 -24.74 -23.12
CA ALA A 409 -53.29 -23.33 -22.79
C ALA A 409 -52.34 -22.85 -21.69
N GLU A 410 -52.08 -23.68 -20.68
CA GLU A 410 -51.16 -23.38 -19.59
C GLU A 410 -49.71 -23.37 -20.07
N GLN A 411 -49.32 -24.30 -20.95
CA GLN A 411 -48.00 -24.28 -21.60
C GLN A 411 -47.83 -23.05 -22.50
N LYS A 412 -48.88 -22.68 -23.26
CA LYS A 412 -48.85 -21.47 -24.09
C LYS A 412 -48.75 -20.20 -23.24
N ALA A 413 -49.50 -20.10 -22.14
CA ALA A 413 -49.41 -18.99 -21.21
C ALA A 413 -48.03 -18.91 -20.53
N ARG A 414 -47.42 -20.06 -20.19
CA ARG A 414 -46.05 -20.10 -19.67
C ARG A 414 -45.02 -19.67 -20.72
N ALA A 415 -45.20 -20.05 -21.99
CA ALA A 415 -44.33 -19.62 -23.08
C ALA A 415 -44.44 -18.10 -23.34
N GLU A 416 -45.66 -17.56 -23.37
CA GLU A 416 -45.89 -16.11 -23.51
C GLU A 416 -45.33 -15.32 -22.32
N ALA A 417 -45.48 -15.83 -21.10
CA ALA A 417 -44.87 -15.23 -19.91
C ALA A 417 -43.33 -15.26 -20.00
N ALA A 418 -42.74 -16.39 -20.39
CA ALA A 418 -41.30 -16.52 -20.57
C ALA A 418 -40.77 -15.55 -21.65
N GLU A 419 -41.47 -15.42 -22.78
CA GLU A 419 -41.10 -14.49 -23.85
C GLU A 419 -41.18 -13.03 -23.37
N SER A 420 -42.19 -12.67 -22.57
CA SER A 420 -42.28 -11.34 -21.97
C SER A 420 -41.13 -11.04 -21.00
N THR A 421 -40.70 -12.04 -20.22
CA THR A 421 -39.54 -11.89 -19.32
C THR A 421 -38.23 -11.79 -20.09
N ALA A 422 -38.08 -12.55 -21.19
CA ALA A 422 -36.90 -12.49 -22.04
C ALA A 422 -36.75 -11.10 -22.68
N ARG A 423 -37.84 -10.54 -23.23
CA ARG A 423 -37.83 -9.16 -23.78
C ARG A 423 -37.50 -8.12 -22.72
N SER A 424 -38.06 -8.23 -21.50
CA SER A 424 -37.73 -7.31 -20.41
C SER A 424 -36.26 -7.39 -19.99
N LEU A 425 -35.67 -8.59 -19.99
CA LEU A 425 -34.25 -8.77 -19.68
C LEU A 425 -33.35 -8.23 -20.79
N GLU A 426 -33.73 -8.40 -22.06
CA GLU A 426 -33.02 -7.84 -23.21
C GLU A 426 -33.03 -6.30 -23.17
N ASP A 427 -34.17 -5.69 -22.84
CA ASP A 427 -34.28 -4.25 -22.65
C ASP A 427 -33.38 -3.76 -21.51
N LYS A 428 -33.36 -4.46 -20.36
CA LYS A 428 -32.47 -4.15 -19.23
C LYS A 428 -31.00 -4.30 -19.58
N LEU A 429 -30.62 -5.36 -20.29
CA LEU A 429 -29.25 -5.59 -20.75
C LEU A 429 -28.82 -4.47 -21.70
N SER A 430 -29.68 -4.08 -22.64
CA SER A 430 -29.40 -2.99 -23.58
C SER A 430 -29.23 -1.64 -22.88
N ALA A 431 -30.00 -1.38 -21.82
CA ALA A 431 -29.86 -0.18 -20.99
C ALA A 431 -28.54 -0.19 -20.20
N ALA A 432 -28.18 -1.33 -19.58
CA ALA A 432 -26.94 -1.47 -18.83
C ALA A 432 -25.69 -1.34 -19.73
N VAL A 433 -25.72 -1.88 -20.95
CA VAL A 433 -24.63 -1.72 -21.92
C VAL A 433 -24.45 -0.24 -22.30
N ARG A 434 -25.55 0.49 -22.55
CA ARG A 434 -25.48 1.93 -22.83
C ARG A 434 -24.90 2.73 -21.66
N GLU A 435 -25.28 2.38 -20.43
CA GLU A 435 -24.75 3.03 -19.22
C GLU A 435 -23.24 2.77 -19.06
N ARG A 436 -22.81 1.53 -19.25
CA ARG A 436 -21.38 1.16 -19.26
C ARG A 436 -20.60 1.93 -20.32
N ASP A 437 -21.12 1.99 -21.55
CA ASP A 437 -20.45 2.68 -22.65
C ASP A 437 -20.37 4.20 -22.40
N ALA A 438 -21.39 4.80 -21.76
CA ALA A 438 -21.35 6.19 -21.34
C ALA A 438 -20.31 6.44 -20.24
N ALA A 439 -20.20 5.52 -19.27
CA ALA A 439 -19.19 5.61 -18.20
C ALA A 439 -17.76 5.47 -18.74
N LEU A 440 -17.53 4.58 -19.71
CA LEU A 440 -16.23 4.44 -20.38
C LEU A 440 -15.87 5.71 -21.15
N ALA A 441 -16.82 6.30 -21.88
CA ALA A 441 -16.58 7.56 -22.58
C ALA A 441 -16.25 8.71 -21.62
N ALA A 442 -16.93 8.79 -20.46
CA ALA A 442 -16.65 9.77 -19.42
C ALA A 442 -15.27 9.56 -18.79
N LEU A 443 -14.84 8.30 -18.58
CA LEU A 443 -13.51 7.99 -18.07
C LEU A 443 -12.42 8.40 -19.06
N GLU A 444 -12.60 8.15 -20.36
CA GLU A 444 -11.66 8.59 -21.40
C GLU A 444 -11.58 10.12 -21.53
N GLU A 445 -12.69 10.82 -21.32
CA GLU A 445 -12.71 12.29 -21.26
C GLU A 445 -11.97 12.81 -20.03
N ALA A 446 -12.20 12.20 -18.85
CA ALA A 446 -11.49 12.53 -17.62
C ALA A 446 -9.97 12.28 -17.75
N GLN A 447 -9.56 11.16 -18.33
CA GLN A 447 -8.15 10.86 -18.59
C GLN A 447 -7.50 11.89 -19.53
N ARG A 448 -8.21 12.31 -20.58
CA ARG A 448 -7.74 13.39 -21.47
C ARG A 448 -7.62 14.73 -20.74
N ALA A 449 -8.57 15.06 -19.86
CA ALA A 449 -8.51 16.28 -19.06
C ALA A 449 -7.33 16.25 -18.07
N VAL A 450 -7.06 15.11 -17.43
CA VAL A 450 -5.90 14.92 -16.53
C VAL A 450 -4.58 15.04 -17.30
N ALA A 451 -4.48 14.42 -18.47
CA ALA A 451 -3.29 14.52 -19.32
C ALA A 451 -3.03 15.97 -19.77
N ALA A 452 -4.08 16.70 -20.18
CA ALA A 452 -3.97 18.10 -20.54
C ALA A 452 -3.56 18.97 -19.33
N ALA A 453 -4.10 18.70 -18.14
CA ALA A 453 -3.69 19.39 -16.92
C ALA A 453 -2.21 19.12 -16.58
N ALA A 454 -1.75 17.88 -16.71
CA ALA A 454 -0.34 17.52 -16.49
C ALA A 454 0.61 18.26 -17.45
N GLU A 455 0.24 18.37 -18.73
CA GLU A 455 1.04 19.12 -19.71
C GLU A 455 1.11 20.62 -19.37
N THR A 456 0.01 21.19 -18.86
CA THR A 456 0.01 22.59 -18.36
C THR A 456 0.87 22.78 -17.12
N THR A 457 0.92 21.82 -16.19
CA THR A 457 1.78 21.91 -15.01
C THR A 457 3.25 21.74 -15.37
N ASP A 458 3.58 20.83 -16.29
CA ASP A 458 4.94 20.60 -16.74
C ASP A 458 5.50 21.83 -17.48
N THR A 459 4.69 22.46 -18.32
CA THR A 459 5.07 23.71 -19.00
C THR A 459 5.25 24.88 -18.01
N SER A 460 4.43 24.96 -16.95
CA SER A 460 4.62 25.94 -15.88
C SER A 460 5.92 25.68 -15.10
N HIS A 461 6.17 24.44 -14.68
CA HIS A 461 7.38 24.06 -13.96
C HIS A 461 8.65 24.30 -14.81
N ALA A 462 8.59 24.01 -16.11
CA ALA A 462 9.70 24.29 -17.01
C ALA A 462 10.00 25.80 -17.11
N ALA A 463 8.96 26.64 -17.14
CA ALA A 463 9.12 28.09 -17.13
C ALA A 463 9.72 28.60 -15.79
N ASP A 464 9.27 28.05 -14.66
CA ASP A 464 9.79 28.40 -13.34
C ASP A 464 11.25 27.99 -13.17
N ILE A 465 11.62 26.77 -13.59
CA ILE A 465 13.01 26.29 -13.60
C ILE A 465 13.88 27.22 -14.45
N ALA A 466 13.44 27.55 -15.68
CA ALA A 466 14.17 28.48 -16.54
C ALA A 466 14.34 29.87 -15.89
N GLY A 467 13.33 30.34 -15.15
CA GLY A 467 13.39 31.58 -14.38
C GLY A 467 14.41 31.52 -13.24
N LEU A 468 14.42 30.44 -12.46
CA LEU A 468 15.37 30.23 -11.36
C LEU A 468 16.81 30.09 -11.87
N GLU A 469 17.03 29.38 -12.97
CA GLU A 469 18.34 29.28 -13.61
C GLU A 469 18.85 30.64 -14.08
N ALA A 470 17.97 31.49 -14.64
CA ALA A 470 18.34 32.84 -15.04
C ALA A 470 18.76 33.70 -13.84
N GLN A 471 18.03 33.60 -12.72
CA GLN A 471 18.38 34.29 -11.47
C GLN A 471 19.72 33.80 -10.87
N LEU A 472 19.97 32.49 -10.91
CA LEU A 472 21.23 31.93 -10.44
C LEU A 472 22.41 32.39 -11.30
N ARG A 473 22.23 32.47 -12.62
CA ARG A 473 23.24 33.05 -13.53
C ARG A 473 23.51 34.52 -13.23
N GLU A 474 22.47 35.32 -13.02
CA GLU A 474 22.61 36.74 -12.65
C GLU A 474 23.37 36.92 -11.33
N ARG A 475 22.98 36.18 -10.29
CA ARG A 475 23.68 36.18 -8.99
C ARG A 475 25.13 35.70 -9.12
N GLY A 476 25.38 34.70 -9.94
CA GLY A 476 26.74 34.23 -10.25
C GLY A 476 27.61 35.33 -10.86
N HIS A 477 27.06 36.11 -11.80
CA HIS A 477 27.75 37.27 -12.37
C HIS A 477 28.00 38.37 -11.35
N GLU A 478 27.03 38.64 -10.47
CA GLU A 478 27.19 39.63 -9.40
C GLU A 478 28.26 39.22 -8.38
N VAL A 479 28.28 37.95 -7.95
CA VAL A 479 29.34 37.42 -7.08
C VAL A 479 30.71 37.52 -7.77
N ALA A 480 30.80 37.22 -9.07
CA ALA A 480 32.04 37.36 -9.82
C ALA A 480 32.49 38.84 -9.95
N ARG A 481 31.55 39.78 -10.05
CA ARG A 481 31.85 41.23 -9.98
C ARG A 481 32.37 41.62 -8.61
N LEU A 482 31.65 41.28 -7.53
CA LEU A 482 32.04 41.62 -6.16
C LEU A 482 33.39 41.01 -5.78
N LYS A 483 33.69 39.78 -6.22
CA LYS A 483 35.02 39.17 -6.04
C LYS A 483 36.14 39.95 -6.74
N ARG A 484 35.87 40.54 -7.90
CA ARG A 484 36.85 41.39 -8.60
C ARG A 484 37.04 42.72 -7.86
N GLU A 485 35.96 43.37 -7.46
CA GLU A 485 36.00 44.61 -6.67
C GLU A 485 36.74 44.40 -5.33
N LEU A 486 36.53 43.28 -4.66
CA LEU A 486 37.25 42.92 -3.43
C LEU A 486 38.76 42.78 -3.68
N ARG A 487 39.16 42.03 -4.72
CA ARG A 487 40.59 41.88 -5.08
C ARG A 487 41.24 43.21 -5.45
N GLU A 488 40.51 44.08 -6.14
CA GLU A 488 40.99 45.42 -6.46
C GLU A 488 41.13 46.28 -5.20
N GLY A 489 40.16 46.22 -4.29
CA GLY A 489 40.23 46.86 -2.98
C GLY A 489 41.41 46.36 -2.13
N GLU A 490 41.67 45.06 -2.12
CA GLU A 490 42.84 44.48 -1.46
C GLU A 490 44.15 44.95 -2.08
N ARG A 491 44.22 45.07 -3.42
CA ARG A 491 45.40 45.61 -4.12
C ARG A 491 45.66 47.05 -3.72
N VAL A 492 44.65 47.92 -3.82
CA VAL A 492 44.76 49.34 -3.44
C VAL A 492 45.10 49.48 -1.95
N GLY A 493 44.50 48.65 -1.09
CA GLY A 493 44.83 48.63 0.33
C GLY A 493 46.29 48.30 0.61
N LYS A 494 46.87 47.33 -0.11
CA LYS A 494 48.30 47.01 -0.03
C LYS A 494 49.19 48.15 -0.55
N GLU A 495 48.82 48.78 -1.67
CA GLU A 495 49.55 49.94 -2.21
C GLU A 495 49.58 51.11 -1.22
N LEU A 496 48.45 51.45 -0.60
CA LEU A 496 48.37 52.50 0.41
C LEU A 496 49.16 52.17 1.68
N LEU A 497 49.18 50.91 2.11
CA LEU A 497 50.00 50.47 3.25
C LEU A 497 51.49 50.64 2.95
N LEU A 498 51.94 50.30 1.74
CA LEU A 498 53.32 50.51 1.32
C LEU A 498 53.67 52.01 1.28
N GLU A 499 52.81 52.86 0.72
CA GLU A 499 53.01 54.32 0.73
C GLU A 499 53.09 54.89 2.16
N LEU A 500 52.26 54.40 3.08
CA LEU A 500 52.31 54.80 4.49
C LEU A 500 53.58 54.32 5.19
N GLU A 501 54.06 53.13 4.86
CA GLU A 501 55.30 52.59 5.39
C GLU A 501 56.51 53.39 4.89
N ASP A 502 56.52 53.77 3.61
CA ASP A 502 57.52 54.67 3.02
C ASP A 502 57.51 56.05 3.68
N LEU A 503 56.32 56.63 3.93
CA LEU A 503 56.18 57.89 4.65
C LEU A 503 56.65 57.79 6.10
N ARG A 504 56.52 56.62 6.72
CA ARG A 504 56.98 56.35 8.10
C ARG A 504 58.49 56.12 8.17
N ALA A 505 59.11 55.67 7.09
CA ALA A 505 60.55 55.49 6.97
C ALA A 505 61.32 56.82 6.83
N VAL A 506 60.63 57.95 6.62
CA VAL A 506 61.24 59.28 6.69
C VAL A 506 61.51 59.63 8.16
N PRO A 507 62.77 59.68 8.63
CA PRO A 507 63.07 60.01 10.01
C PRO A 507 62.60 61.45 10.30
N PRO A 508 61.91 61.70 11.43
CA PRO A 508 61.50 63.06 11.77
C PRO A 508 62.76 63.92 11.96
N PRO A 509 62.89 65.07 11.27
CA PRO A 509 64.00 65.98 11.47
C PRO A 509 63.73 66.81 12.72
N PHE A 510 63.88 66.24 13.91
CA PHE A 510 63.89 67.03 15.15
C PHE A 510 64.89 66.45 16.16
N SER A 511 66.15 66.83 15.96
CA SER A 511 67.10 67.02 17.05
C SER A 511 67.13 68.50 17.40
N GLY A 512 66.58 68.87 18.57
CA GLY A 512 66.94 70.11 19.25
C GLY A 512 65.80 70.85 19.94
N GLY A 513 65.67 70.62 21.25
CA GLY A 513 65.48 71.67 22.26
C GLY A 513 64.07 72.22 22.49
N ASP A 514 63.55 71.93 23.69
CA ASP A 514 62.73 72.78 24.55
C ASP A 514 61.64 73.66 23.91
N ASP A 515 60.39 73.17 23.93
CA ASP A 515 59.34 73.89 24.70
C ASP A 515 58.08 73.02 24.88
N LEU A 516 57.70 72.82 26.14
CA LEU A 516 56.47 72.13 26.54
C LEU A 516 55.32 73.15 26.59
N ARG A 517 54.32 73.00 25.68
CA ARG A 517 52.86 73.35 25.74
C ARG A 517 52.35 74.11 24.50
N PRO A 518 51.04 74.06 24.15
CA PRO A 518 50.10 72.95 24.21
C PRO A 518 49.52 72.66 22.80
N TRP A 519 49.80 71.48 22.25
CA TRP A 519 49.30 71.09 20.91
C TRP A 519 47.86 70.55 20.92
N THR A 520 47.22 70.50 22.08
CA THR A 520 45.86 69.95 22.28
C THR A 520 44.72 70.86 21.80
N GLU A 521 44.96 72.15 21.50
CA GLU A 521 43.90 73.06 21.03
C GLU A 521 43.73 73.11 19.50
N ARG A 522 44.70 72.61 18.71
CA ARG A 522 44.63 72.69 17.24
C ARG A 522 43.91 71.53 16.56
N TRP A 523 43.74 70.40 17.25
CA TRP A 523 43.10 69.21 16.67
C TRP A 523 41.57 69.19 16.84
N CYS A 524 41.01 69.95 17.81
CA CYS A 524 39.56 70.10 17.95
C CYS A 524 38.93 71.06 16.92
N ALA A 525 39.71 71.87 16.20
CA ALA A 525 39.18 72.82 15.21
C ALA A 525 39.04 72.26 13.78
N SER A 526 39.71 71.15 13.44
CA SER A 526 39.71 70.60 12.08
C SER A 526 38.70 69.47 11.83
N VAL A 527 38.18 68.83 12.89
CA VAL A 527 37.18 67.73 12.78
C VAL A 527 35.72 68.26 12.78
N GLY A 528 35.53 69.58 12.92
CA GLY A 528 34.20 70.21 13.03
C GLY A 528 33.45 70.52 11.73
N ARG A 529 33.98 70.21 10.53
CA ARG A 529 33.27 70.54 9.26
C ARG A 529 33.39 69.44 8.22
N ARG A 530 32.46 68.47 8.25
CA ARG A 530 31.89 67.76 7.07
C ARG A 530 30.92 66.65 7.52
N ARG A 531 29.78 67.03 8.11
CA ARG A 531 28.55 66.24 7.97
C ARG A 531 27.68 66.91 6.92
N ARG A 532 27.78 66.47 5.66
CA ARG A 532 26.71 66.65 4.68
C ARG A 532 26.03 65.29 4.50
N ALA A 533 24.73 65.27 4.80
CA ALA A 533 23.84 64.16 4.57
C ALA A 533 23.90 63.66 3.12
N PRO A 534 23.81 62.35 2.86
CA PRO A 534 23.56 61.86 1.52
C PRO A 534 22.13 62.23 1.12
N ARG A 535 22.03 63.06 0.07
CA ARG A 535 20.79 63.31 -0.68
C ARG A 535 20.32 61.99 -1.28
N ALA A 536 19.04 61.70 -1.08
CA ALA A 536 18.28 60.70 -1.82
C ALA A 536 18.48 60.91 -3.33
N VAL A 537 19.09 59.92 -3.98
CA VAL A 537 19.13 59.82 -5.44
C VAL A 537 17.82 59.18 -5.88
N GLY A 538 16.96 60.01 -6.47
CA GLY A 538 15.76 59.55 -7.15
C GLY A 538 16.13 58.68 -8.35
N ARG A 539 15.63 57.45 -8.35
CA ARG A 539 15.49 56.65 -9.58
C ARG A 539 14.22 57.11 -10.30
N GLY A 540 14.42 57.92 -11.35
CA GLY A 540 13.46 58.06 -12.43
C GLY A 540 13.70 56.93 -13.45
N GLY A 541 12.68 56.13 -13.70
CA GLY A 541 12.63 55.14 -14.77
C GLY A 541 11.18 54.93 -15.18
N ARG A 542 10.75 55.65 -16.22
CA ARG A 542 9.49 55.43 -16.94
C ARG A 542 9.71 54.37 -18.02
N ALA A 543 8.82 53.39 -18.11
CA ALA A 543 8.31 52.74 -19.33
C ALA A 543 7.20 51.75 -18.88
N SER A 544 5.91 52.09 -18.97
CA SER A 544 5.01 51.93 -20.13
C SER A 544 4.72 50.48 -20.52
N GLY A 545 3.54 49.96 -20.12
CA GLY A 545 2.90 48.73 -20.62
C GLY A 545 1.52 48.54 -19.95
N PRO A 546 0.47 48.06 -20.66
CA PRO A 546 -0.87 48.65 -20.56
C PRO A 546 -1.85 47.93 -19.61
N CYS A 547 -2.62 48.73 -18.85
CA CYS A 547 -3.87 48.32 -18.24
C CYS A 547 -4.94 48.08 -19.32
N ARG A 548 -5.39 46.84 -19.47
CA ARG A 548 -6.68 46.52 -20.10
C ARG A 548 -7.73 46.30 -19.02
N GLY A 549 -8.76 47.14 -19.07
CA GLY A 549 -10.16 46.69 -19.01
C GLY A 549 -10.77 46.36 -17.66
N ARG A 550 -11.28 47.39 -16.96
CA ARG A 550 -12.61 47.27 -16.35
C ARG A 550 -13.65 47.46 -17.44
N LEU A 551 -14.60 46.55 -17.56
CA LEU A 551 -15.99 46.79 -17.99
C LEU A 551 -16.79 45.51 -17.72
N GLY A 552 -17.83 45.62 -16.89
CA GLY A 552 -18.76 44.51 -16.62
C GLY A 552 -19.65 44.82 -15.43
N ARG A 553 -20.64 45.69 -15.65
CA ARG A 553 -21.69 46.05 -14.70
C ARG A 553 -22.64 44.88 -14.41
N CYS A 554 -23.22 44.94 -13.21
CA CYS A 554 -24.49 44.39 -12.73
C CYS A 554 -25.44 43.82 -13.79
N VAL A 555 -25.88 42.56 -13.59
CA VAL A 555 -27.26 42.11 -13.91
C VAL A 555 -27.66 40.94 -12.97
N LEU A 556 -28.76 41.20 -12.23
CA LEU A 556 -29.81 40.31 -11.71
C LEU A 556 -29.60 39.29 -10.57
N ALA A 557 -30.52 39.45 -9.62
CA ALA A 557 -30.99 38.53 -8.61
C ALA A 557 -31.75 37.31 -9.19
N HIS A 558 -32.17 36.43 -8.27
CA HIS A 558 -33.07 35.27 -8.39
C HIS A 558 -32.45 33.93 -8.78
N LEU A 559 -32.27 33.01 -7.81
CA LEU A 559 -33.31 32.04 -7.43
C LEU A 559 -32.81 31.13 -6.29
N ALA A 560 -33.46 31.25 -5.13
CA ALA A 560 -33.68 30.13 -4.24
C ALA A 560 -34.94 29.40 -4.74
N ALA A 561 -34.83 28.10 -5.05
CA ALA A 561 -35.86 27.06 -4.86
C ALA A 561 -35.54 25.79 -5.67
N ARG A 562 -35.50 24.66 -4.96
CA ARG A 562 -35.78 23.26 -5.38
C ARG A 562 -34.90 22.59 -6.44
N ALA A 563 -34.12 21.61 -5.98
CA ALA A 563 -34.33 20.20 -6.30
C ALA A 563 -34.04 19.37 -5.04
#